data_AF-A0A2I1HVJ7-F1
#
_entry.id   AF-A0A2I1HVJ7-F1
#
_cell.length_a   1.000
_cell.length_b   1.000
_cell.length_c   1.000
_cell.angle_alpha   90.00
_cell.angle_beta   90.00
_cell.angle_gamma   90.00
#
_symmetry.space_group_name_H-M   'P 1'
#
loop_
_entity.id
_entity.type
_entity.pdbx_description
1 polymer ?
#
loop_
_entity_poly.entity_id
_entity_poly.type
_entity_poly.pdbx_seq_one_letter_code
_entity_poly.pdbx_strand_id
1 'polypeptide(L)'
;HETATKILAACNSITKYFKASHICNSLLSESAKSLKIEGGGLKCFIKTRWTSMYEATYSFVRMRRALDEVVTNHPEEITNSTVKKYLKKQDFYDKVNTLAKLLRPIKNAILMLEGNQTNLADAFIQMVRLGYVIKKFNSSNLISLQQHAIQAFNKRWEEFDISLYLLAYFLHPGFRAEGLRSGTYSLITSAAGNIWKAMGNNSKSCEDLFLQMRQYKLKLVPYKEEFRNNDETPILWWLATDDTKNYLQQLALHILSVTPHSAGCER
;
A
#
# COMPACT_ATOMS: atom_id res chain seq x y z
N HIS A 1 -11.36 11.02 9.29
CA HIS A 1 -12.63 11.42 8.64
C HIS A 1 -13.84 10.89 9.42
N GLU A 2 -14.82 11.74 9.75
CA GLU A 2 -15.99 11.37 10.57
C GLU A 2 -16.83 10.23 9.98
N THR A 3 -17.12 10.26 8.67
CA THR A 3 -17.92 9.22 8.01
C THR A 3 -17.29 7.82 8.13
N ALA A 4 -15.97 7.72 7.93
CA ALA A 4 -15.27 6.44 8.07
C ALA A 4 -15.32 5.94 9.52
N THR A 5 -15.15 6.83 10.50
CA THR A 5 -15.27 6.50 11.92
C THR A 5 -16.65 5.97 12.27
N LYS A 6 -17.73 6.60 11.76
CA LYS A 6 -19.11 6.14 11.99
C LYS A 6 -19.37 4.75 11.39
N ILE A 7 -18.90 4.50 10.16
CA ILE A 7 -19.03 3.20 9.49
C ILE A 7 -18.31 2.12 10.31
N LEU A 8 -17.05 2.37 10.69
CA LEU A 8 -16.24 1.44 11.46
C LEU A 8 -16.81 1.17 12.86
N ALA A 9 -17.34 2.20 13.53
CA ALA A 9 -18.01 2.06 14.82
C ALA A 9 -19.24 1.15 14.69
N ALA A 10 -20.07 1.34 13.66
CA ALA A 10 -21.22 0.46 13.40
C ALA A 10 -20.78 -0.99 13.13
N CYS A 11 -19.77 -1.22 12.28
CA CYS A 11 -19.21 -2.55 12.06
C CYS A 11 -18.74 -3.18 13.38
N ASN A 12 -18.00 -2.45 14.21
CA ASN A 12 -17.52 -2.97 15.50
C ASN A 12 -18.66 -3.30 16.46
N SER A 13 -19.70 -2.45 16.54
CA SER A 13 -20.86 -2.71 17.39
C SER A 13 -21.59 -3.99 16.99
N ILE A 14 -21.79 -4.20 15.69
CA ILE A 14 -22.40 -5.43 15.17
C ILE A 14 -21.49 -6.64 15.45
N THR A 15 -20.20 -6.56 15.13
CA THR A 15 -19.27 -7.67 15.39
C THR A 15 -19.23 -8.06 16.86
N LYS A 16 -19.18 -7.07 17.77
CA LYS A 16 -19.20 -7.32 19.21
C LYS A 16 -20.49 -8.00 19.65
N TYR A 17 -21.64 -7.56 19.14
CA TYR A 17 -22.93 -8.18 19.43
C TYR A 17 -22.97 -9.65 18.99
N PHE A 18 -22.59 -9.95 17.75
CA PHE A 18 -22.56 -11.34 17.26
C PHE A 18 -21.60 -12.20 18.05
N LYS A 19 -20.41 -11.70 18.43
CA LYS A 19 -19.45 -12.46 19.24
C LYS A 19 -19.94 -12.72 20.67
N ALA A 20 -20.76 -11.84 21.23
CA ALA A 20 -21.30 -11.98 22.58
C ALA A 20 -22.56 -12.87 22.63
N SER A 21 -23.36 -12.89 21.57
CA SER A 21 -24.55 -13.74 21.48
C SER A 21 -24.18 -15.11 20.92
N HIS A 22 -24.12 -16.15 21.78
CA HIS A 22 -23.82 -17.52 21.36
C HIS A 22 -24.75 -18.00 20.24
N ILE A 23 -26.05 -17.70 20.33
CA ILE A 23 -27.06 -18.08 19.33
C ILE A 23 -26.78 -17.39 17.99
N CYS A 24 -26.70 -16.05 17.96
CA CYS A 24 -26.44 -15.31 16.73
C CYS A 24 -25.09 -15.67 16.10
N ASN A 25 -24.07 -15.96 16.92
CA ASN A 25 -22.76 -16.40 16.43
C ASN A 25 -22.85 -17.77 15.75
N SER A 26 -23.60 -18.71 16.34
CA SER A 26 -23.81 -20.05 15.75
C SER A 26 -24.54 -19.94 14.44
N LEU A 27 -25.68 -19.23 14.42
CA LEU A 27 -26.49 -19.02 13.22
C LEU A 27 -25.68 -18.39 12.08
N LEU A 28 -24.88 -17.36 12.38
CA LEU A 28 -24.02 -16.73 11.38
C LEU A 28 -22.93 -17.67 10.86
N SER A 29 -22.36 -18.50 11.74
CA SER A 29 -21.32 -19.46 11.38
C SER A 29 -21.86 -20.61 10.54
N GLU A 30 -23.05 -21.12 10.87
CA GLU A 30 -23.77 -22.16 10.12
C GLU A 30 -24.17 -21.65 8.73
N SER A 31 -24.75 -20.45 8.66
CA SER A 31 -25.09 -19.80 7.40
C SER A 31 -23.84 -19.60 6.52
N ALA A 32 -22.73 -19.11 7.10
CA ALA A 32 -21.48 -18.97 6.36
C ALA A 32 -20.91 -20.31 5.84
N LYS A 33 -21.01 -21.39 6.63
CA LYS A 33 -20.62 -22.74 6.20
C LYS A 33 -21.50 -23.24 5.06
N SER A 34 -22.82 -23.11 5.18
CA SER A 34 -23.79 -23.50 4.15
C SER A 34 -23.52 -22.77 2.82
N LEU A 35 -23.23 -21.48 2.90
CA LEU A 35 -22.90 -20.62 1.77
C LEU A 35 -21.46 -20.78 1.27
N LYS A 36 -20.65 -21.66 1.87
CA LYS A 36 -19.22 -21.88 1.55
C LYS A 36 -18.40 -20.58 1.58
N ILE A 37 -18.67 -19.71 2.55
CA ILE A 37 -17.93 -18.46 2.73
C ILE A 37 -16.63 -18.74 3.47
N GLU A 38 -15.50 -18.47 2.82
CA GLU A 38 -14.16 -18.66 3.39
C GLU A 38 -13.65 -17.41 4.15
N GLY A 39 -12.49 -17.50 4.80
CA GLY A 39 -11.81 -16.34 5.41
C GLY A 39 -12.32 -15.90 6.79
N GLY A 40 -13.10 -16.77 7.46
CA GLY A 40 -13.60 -16.59 8.82
C GLY A 40 -14.76 -15.61 8.96
N GLY A 41 -15.24 -15.42 10.20
CA GLY A 41 -16.39 -14.57 10.52
C GLY A 41 -16.08 -13.07 10.55
N LEU A 42 -16.96 -12.31 11.21
CA LEU A 42 -16.84 -10.86 11.37
C LEU A 42 -15.58 -10.47 12.17
N LYS A 43 -14.91 -9.41 11.72
CA LYS A 43 -13.68 -8.89 12.33
C LYS A 43 -13.94 -7.52 12.97
N CYS A 44 -13.26 -7.27 14.08
CA CYS A 44 -13.22 -5.95 14.71
C CYS A 44 -12.01 -5.18 14.17
N PHE A 45 -12.15 -3.87 13.98
CA PHE A 45 -10.99 -3.02 13.78
C PHE A 45 -10.32 -2.70 15.12
N ILE A 46 -8.99 -2.63 15.11
CA ILE A 46 -8.12 -2.24 16.22
C ILE A 46 -7.40 -0.97 15.80
N LYS A 47 -7.50 0.09 16.60
CA LYS A 47 -6.96 1.42 16.24
C LYS A 47 -5.46 1.41 15.93
N THR A 48 -4.70 0.54 16.60
CA THR A 48 -3.24 0.41 16.45
C THR A 48 -2.79 -0.43 15.26
N ARG A 49 -3.70 -1.12 14.56
CA ARG A 49 -3.36 -1.98 13.41
C ARG A 49 -4.08 -1.50 12.16
N TRP A 50 -3.41 -0.74 11.31
CA TRP A 50 -4.04 -0.05 10.18
C TRP A 50 -4.74 -0.99 9.19
N THR A 51 -4.15 -2.16 8.93
CA THR A 51 -4.76 -3.20 8.07
C THR A 51 -6.08 -3.74 8.63
N SER A 52 -6.32 -3.64 9.94
CA SER A 52 -7.54 -4.13 10.58
C SER A 52 -8.80 -3.36 10.18
N MET A 53 -8.68 -2.10 9.73
CA MET A 53 -9.82 -1.33 9.23
C MET A 53 -10.37 -1.95 7.93
N TYR A 54 -9.47 -2.34 7.03
CA TYR A 54 -9.84 -3.09 5.84
C TYR A 54 -10.43 -4.45 6.22
N GLU A 55 -9.78 -5.20 7.12
CA GLU A 55 -10.25 -6.52 7.53
C GLU A 55 -11.66 -6.48 8.14
N ALA A 56 -11.95 -5.47 8.96
CA ALA A 56 -13.27 -5.26 9.55
C ALA A 56 -14.32 -4.99 8.47
N THR A 57 -14.09 -3.99 7.61
CA THR A 57 -15.06 -3.63 6.55
C THR A 57 -15.23 -4.74 5.52
N TYR A 58 -14.15 -5.39 5.10
CA TYR A 58 -14.19 -6.48 4.14
C TYR A 58 -14.88 -7.73 4.71
N SER A 59 -14.77 -7.99 6.02
CA SER A 59 -15.52 -9.09 6.64
C SER A 59 -17.04 -8.94 6.48
N PHE A 60 -17.56 -7.70 6.54
CA PHE A 60 -18.99 -7.44 6.29
C PHE A 60 -19.36 -7.59 4.82
N VAL A 61 -18.51 -7.14 3.89
CA VAL A 61 -18.74 -7.34 2.45
C VAL A 61 -18.85 -8.83 2.13
N ARG A 62 -17.95 -9.64 2.70
CA ARG A 62 -17.91 -11.09 2.51
C ARG A 62 -19.07 -11.81 3.19
N MET A 63 -19.37 -11.46 4.44
CA MET A 63 -20.41 -12.10 5.26
C MET A 63 -21.81 -11.58 4.95
N ARG A 64 -21.99 -10.69 3.97
CA ARG A 64 -23.28 -10.04 3.67
C ARG A 64 -24.42 -11.04 3.50
N ARG A 65 -24.23 -12.05 2.64
CA ARG A 65 -25.28 -13.06 2.38
C ARG A 65 -25.64 -13.84 3.65
N ALA A 66 -24.66 -14.17 4.47
CA ALA A 66 -24.91 -14.87 5.72
C ALA A 66 -25.62 -13.99 6.76
N LEU A 67 -25.26 -12.71 6.84
CA LEU A 67 -25.98 -11.73 7.66
C LEU A 67 -27.43 -11.58 7.20
N ASP A 68 -27.67 -11.52 5.89
CA ASP A 68 -29.02 -11.42 5.32
C ASP A 68 -29.86 -12.66 5.67
N GLU A 69 -29.30 -13.88 5.62
CA GLU A 69 -29.98 -15.11 6.06
C GLU A 69 -30.39 -15.06 7.54
N VAL A 70 -29.48 -14.67 8.44
CA VAL A 70 -29.79 -14.55 9.88
C VAL A 70 -30.87 -13.50 10.12
N VAL A 71 -30.79 -12.34 9.46
CA VAL A 71 -31.77 -11.25 9.60
C VAL A 71 -33.14 -11.64 9.06
N THR A 72 -33.19 -12.48 8.04
CA THR A 72 -34.43 -12.89 7.36
C THR A 72 -35.11 -14.05 8.07
N ASN A 73 -34.34 -15.07 8.44
CA ASN A 73 -34.86 -16.33 8.99
C ASN A 73 -34.97 -16.31 10.51
N HIS A 74 -34.16 -15.50 11.20
CA HIS A 74 -34.10 -15.43 12.67
C HIS A 74 -34.10 -13.99 13.20
N PRO A 75 -35.04 -13.12 12.75
CA PRO A 75 -35.05 -11.71 13.15
C PRO A 75 -35.25 -11.50 14.67
N GLU A 76 -35.96 -12.40 15.35
CA GLU A 76 -36.23 -12.40 16.79
C GLU A 76 -34.98 -12.60 17.65
N GLU A 77 -34.02 -13.40 17.17
CA GLU A 77 -32.76 -13.66 17.87
C GLU A 77 -31.86 -12.41 17.92
N ILE A 78 -32.05 -11.48 16.97
CA ILE A 78 -31.36 -10.19 16.95
C ILE A 78 -32.07 -9.20 17.88
N THR A 79 -31.86 -9.37 19.18
CA THR A 79 -32.48 -8.58 20.26
C THR A 79 -32.03 -7.12 20.31
N ASN A 80 -30.83 -6.79 19.83
CA ASN A 80 -30.34 -5.41 19.84
C ASN A 80 -30.95 -4.60 18.69
N SER A 81 -31.86 -3.67 19.03
CA SER A 81 -32.60 -2.84 18.07
C SER A 81 -31.70 -1.98 17.17
N THR A 82 -30.56 -1.49 17.69
CA THR A 82 -29.60 -0.69 16.93
C THR A 82 -28.86 -1.55 15.91
N VAL A 83 -28.40 -2.73 16.30
CA VAL A 83 -27.77 -3.71 15.40
C VAL A 83 -28.76 -4.12 14.31
N LYS A 84 -29.98 -4.48 14.68
CA LYS A 84 -31.05 -4.84 13.75
C LYS A 84 -31.36 -3.72 12.75
N LYS A 85 -31.34 -2.45 13.20
CA LYS A 85 -31.52 -1.28 12.32
C LYS A 85 -30.39 -1.10 11.32
N TYR A 86 -29.14 -1.37 11.69
CA TYR A 86 -28.03 -1.31 10.74
C TYR A 86 -28.11 -2.42 9.69
N LEU A 87 -28.35 -3.66 10.14
CA LEU A 87 -28.39 -4.83 9.26
C LEU A 87 -29.51 -4.77 8.21
N LYS A 88 -30.61 -4.09 8.50
CA LYS A 88 -31.72 -3.90 7.55
C LYS A 88 -31.48 -2.82 6.50
N LYS A 89 -30.42 -2.02 6.61
CA LYS A 89 -30.20 -0.86 5.73
C LYS A 89 -29.25 -1.19 4.59
N GLN A 90 -29.75 -1.16 3.36
CA GLN A 90 -28.90 -1.32 2.16
C GLN A 90 -27.78 -0.27 2.10
N ASP A 91 -28.11 0.99 2.42
CA ASP A 91 -27.15 2.10 2.48
C ASP A 91 -25.96 1.85 3.44
N PHE A 92 -26.17 1.09 4.53
CA PHE A 92 -25.08 0.70 5.43
C PHE A 92 -24.08 -0.20 4.69
N TYR A 93 -24.55 -1.25 4.02
CA TYR A 93 -23.68 -2.15 3.27
C TYR A 93 -23.01 -1.47 2.08
N ASP A 94 -23.70 -0.56 1.39
CA ASP A 94 -23.12 0.20 0.28
C ASP A 94 -21.97 1.07 0.76
N LYS A 95 -22.13 1.76 1.90
CA LYS A 95 -21.07 2.55 2.53
C LYS A 95 -19.90 1.68 3.02
N VAL A 96 -20.18 0.54 3.64
CA VAL A 96 -19.14 -0.42 4.07
C VAL A 96 -18.34 -0.95 2.87
N ASN A 97 -19.03 -1.30 1.78
CA ASN A 97 -18.38 -1.78 0.56
C ASN A 97 -17.52 -0.70 -0.11
N THR A 98 -18.04 0.53 -0.23
CA THR A 98 -17.25 1.66 -0.74
C THR A 98 -16.00 1.90 0.12
N LEU A 99 -16.15 1.90 1.45
CA LEU A 99 -15.00 2.05 2.36
C LEU A 99 -13.99 0.91 2.22
N ALA A 100 -14.43 -0.35 2.12
CA ALA A 100 -13.55 -1.49 1.92
C ALA A 100 -12.77 -1.38 0.60
N LYS A 101 -13.41 -0.93 -0.49
CA LYS A 101 -12.77 -0.68 -1.78
C LYS A 101 -11.70 0.41 -1.70
N LEU A 102 -11.95 1.48 -0.97
CA LEU A 102 -10.97 2.56 -0.75
C LEU A 102 -9.78 2.10 0.10
N LEU A 103 -10.02 1.30 1.14
CA LEU A 103 -8.98 0.82 2.05
C LEU A 103 -8.11 -0.31 1.46
N ARG A 104 -8.64 -1.09 0.50
CA ARG A 104 -7.92 -2.21 -0.13
C ARG A 104 -6.55 -1.82 -0.71
N PRO A 105 -6.43 -0.81 -1.59
CA PRO A 105 -5.13 -0.43 -2.14
C PRO A 105 -4.15 0.03 -1.05
N ILE A 106 -4.64 0.72 -0.01
CA ILE A 106 -3.81 1.16 1.13
C ILE A 106 -3.27 -0.05 1.89
N LYS A 107 -4.11 -1.04 2.23
CA LYS A 107 -3.67 -2.29 2.85
C LYS A 107 -2.61 -2.99 2.01
N ASN A 108 -2.86 -3.14 0.71
CA ASN A 108 -1.95 -3.85 -0.18
C ASN A 108 -0.59 -3.15 -0.28
N ALA A 109 -0.58 -1.81 -0.32
CA ALA A 109 0.67 -1.04 -0.29
C ALA A 109 1.42 -1.23 1.02
N ILE A 110 0.75 -1.20 2.18
CA ILE A 110 1.37 -1.47 3.49
C ILE A 110 1.99 -2.86 3.51
N LEU A 111 1.24 -3.90 3.17
CA LEU A 111 1.74 -5.29 3.19
C LEU A 111 2.91 -5.50 2.23
N MET A 112 2.88 -4.85 1.07
CA MET A 112 3.99 -4.93 0.12
C MET A 112 5.23 -4.26 0.71
N LEU A 113 5.09 -3.06 1.28
CA LEU A 113 6.19 -2.28 1.86
C LEU A 113 6.72 -2.84 3.19
N GLU A 114 6.00 -3.75 3.85
CA GLU A 114 6.50 -4.52 5.00
C GLU A 114 7.30 -5.76 4.57
N GLY A 115 7.45 -5.99 3.24
CA GLY A 115 8.24 -7.07 2.67
C GLY A 115 9.74 -6.91 2.96
N ASN A 116 10.42 -8.03 3.21
CA ASN A 116 11.83 -8.08 3.58
C ASN A 116 12.83 -7.67 2.48
N GLN A 117 12.38 -7.56 1.23
CA GLN A 117 13.20 -7.15 0.09
C GLN A 117 12.83 -5.75 -0.44
N THR A 118 12.03 -5.00 0.32
CA THR A 118 11.54 -3.68 -0.10
C THR A 118 12.60 -2.61 0.06
N ASN A 119 12.66 -1.71 -0.92
CA ASN A 119 13.56 -0.57 -0.92
C ASN A 119 12.80 0.74 -1.21
N LEU A 120 13.53 1.86 -1.24
CA LEU A 120 12.95 3.18 -1.51
C LEU A 120 12.26 3.29 -2.88
N ALA A 121 12.69 2.54 -3.90
CA ALA A 121 12.01 2.53 -5.20
C ALA A 121 10.62 1.91 -5.09
N ASP A 122 10.48 0.81 -4.35
CA ASP A 122 9.18 0.17 -4.09
C ASP A 122 8.23 1.12 -3.37
N ALA A 123 8.73 1.85 -2.37
CA ALA A 123 7.97 2.89 -1.68
C ALA A 123 7.47 3.97 -2.65
N PHE A 124 8.34 4.47 -3.53
CA PHE A 124 7.96 5.44 -4.54
C PHE A 124 6.85 4.92 -5.47
N ILE A 125 7.02 3.70 -5.99
CA ILE A 125 6.06 3.06 -6.90
C ILE A 125 4.69 2.89 -6.23
N GLN A 126 4.66 2.45 -4.96
CA GLN A 126 3.40 2.32 -4.23
C GLN A 126 2.72 3.65 -4.01
N MET A 127 3.45 4.71 -3.70
CA MET A 127 2.85 6.05 -3.57
C MET A 127 2.24 6.51 -4.88
N VAL A 128 2.94 6.37 -6.01
CA VAL A 128 2.40 6.74 -7.33
C VAL A 128 1.12 5.95 -7.63
N ARG A 129 1.13 4.63 -7.38
CA ARG A 129 -0.04 3.77 -7.55
C ARG A 129 -1.20 4.17 -6.63
N LEU A 130 -0.92 4.45 -5.36
CA LEU A 130 -1.92 4.91 -4.39
C LEU A 130 -2.52 6.25 -4.80
N GLY A 131 -1.70 7.23 -5.18
CA GLY A 131 -2.16 8.53 -5.64
C GLY A 131 -3.08 8.40 -6.86
N TYR A 132 -2.72 7.56 -7.83
CA TYR A 132 -3.57 7.26 -8.98
C TYR A 132 -4.91 6.62 -8.56
N VAL A 133 -4.88 5.58 -7.74
CA VAL A 133 -6.08 4.85 -7.31
C VAL A 133 -7.01 5.73 -6.49
N ILE A 134 -6.49 6.50 -5.53
CA ILE A 134 -7.28 7.43 -4.69
C ILE A 134 -7.92 8.52 -5.56
N LYS A 135 -7.16 9.08 -6.52
CA LYS A 135 -7.67 10.10 -7.44
C LYS A 135 -8.77 9.56 -8.35
N LYS A 136 -8.62 8.33 -8.84
CA LYS A 136 -9.60 7.67 -9.73
C LYS A 136 -10.75 7.00 -8.99
N PHE A 137 -10.74 6.98 -7.66
CA PHE A 137 -11.77 6.34 -6.85
C PHE A 137 -13.12 7.05 -7.00
N ASN A 138 -13.98 6.59 -7.91
CA ASN A 138 -15.30 7.19 -8.07
C ASN A 138 -16.28 6.58 -7.06
N SER A 139 -16.75 7.39 -6.11
CA SER A 139 -17.76 6.98 -5.14
C SER A 139 -18.81 8.05 -4.94
N SER A 140 -19.99 7.86 -5.54
CA SER A 140 -21.14 8.75 -5.42
C SER A 140 -21.62 8.93 -3.97
N ASN A 141 -21.42 7.93 -3.11
CA ASN A 141 -21.89 7.92 -1.72
C ASN A 141 -20.85 8.35 -0.67
N LEU A 142 -19.57 8.59 -1.03
CA LEU A 142 -18.49 8.94 -0.10
C LEU A 142 -17.52 10.02 -0.65
N ILE A 143 -18.04 11.00 -1.39
CA ILE A 143 -17.23 12.07 -2.03
C ILE A 143 -16.33 12.82 -1.02
N SER A 144 -16.88 13.22 0.14
CA SER A 144 -16.11 13.93 1.17
C SER A 144 -14.97 13.10 1.73
N LEU A 145 -15.16 11.78 1.87
CA LEU A 145 -14.11 10.87 2.30
C LEU A 145 -13.01 10.75 1.25
N GLN A 146 -13.37 10.70 -0.04
CA GLN A 146 -12.38 10.69 -1.12
C GLN A 146 -11.55 11.98 -1.12
N GLN A 147 -12.18 13.14 -1.00
CA GLN A 147 -11.48 14.42 -0.91
C GLN A 147 -10.53 14.46 0.28
N HIS A 148 -10.98 13.95 1.44
CA HIS A 148 -10.11 13.82 2.61
C HIS A 148 -8.94 12.87 2.36
N ALA A 149 -9.14 11.75 1.66
CA ALA A 149 -8.06 10.83 1.31
C ALA A 149 -7.04 11.49 0.36
N ILE A 150 -7.51 12.28 -0.62
CA ILE A 150 -6.64 13.05 -1.52
C ILE A 150 -5.82 14.08 -0.72
N GLN A 151 -6.46 14.84 0.18
CA GLN A 151 -5.77 15.82 1.01
C GLN A 151 -4.74 15.16 1.93
N ALA A 152 -5.09 14.04 2.56
CA ALA A 152 -4.17 13.29 3.40
C ALA A 152 -2.97 12.74 2.61
N PHE A 153 -3.22 12.22 1.39
CA PHE A 153 -2.17 11.79 0.50
C PHE A 153 -1.25 12.95 0.09
N ASN A 154 -1.81 14.08 -0.34
CA ASN A 154 -1.03 15.24 -0.79
C ASN A 154 -0.17 15.82 0.35
N LYS A 155 -0.73 15.95 1.56
CA LYS A 155 0.04 16.38 2.73
C LYS A 155 1.22 15.45 2.96
N ARG A 156 0.99 14.13 2.91
CA ARG A 156 2.07 13.16 3.11
C ARG A 156 3.08 13.22 1.97
N TRP A 157 2.64 13.45 0.73
CA TRP A 157 3.51 13.62 -0.44
C TRP A 157 4.43 14.84 -0.33
N GLU A 158 3.97 15.95 0.25
CA GLU A 158 4.79 17.15 0.49
C GLU A 158 5.93 16.92 1.49
N GLU A 159 5.78 15.94 2.39
CA GLU A 159 6.80 15.58 3.38
C GLU A 159 7.92 14.70 2.78
N PHE A 160 7.77 14.19 1.56
CA PHE A 160 8.76 13.33 0.91
C PHE A 160 9.89 14.15 0.27
N ASP A 161 11.14 13.76 0.53
CA ASP A 161 12.25 14.18 -0.32
C ASP A 161 12.14 13.48 -1.68
N ILE A 162 11.36 14.09 -2.56
CA ILE A 162 11.08 13.55 -3.88
C ILE A 162 12.35 13.23 -4.67
N SER A 163 13.46 13.92 -4.43
CA SER A 163 14.71 13.74 -5.17
C SER A 163 15.35 12.40 -4.84
N LEU A 164 15.36 12.00 -3.56
CA LEU A 164 15.86 10.70 -3.12
C LEU A 164 15.03 9.54 -3.69
N TYR A 165 13.70 9.65 -3.65
CA TYR A 165 12.82 8.61 -4.18
C TYR A 165 12.88 8.50 -5.70
N LEU A 166 13.04 9.63 -6.41
CA LEU A 166 13.30 9.64 -7.84
C LEU A 166 14.64 8.99 -8.20
N LEU A 167 15.67 9.23 -7.39
CA LEU A 167 16.96 8.56 -7.55
C LEU A 167 16.84 7.05 -7.31
N ALA A 168 16.16 6.62 -6.25
CA ALA A 168 15.92 5.19 -6.00
C ALA A 168 15.14 4.53 -7.15
N TYR A 169 14.09 5.19 -7.65
CA TYR A 169 13.32 4.73 -8.80
C TYR A 169 14.17 4.63 -10.07
N PHE A 170 15.05 5.61 -10.32
CA PHE A 170 16.01 5.56 -11.40
C PHE A 170 16.94 4.35 -11.26
N LEU A 171 17.53 4.15 -10.10
CA LEU A 171 18.46 3.06 -9.80
C LEU A 171 17.81 1.67 -9.82
N HIS A 172 16.48 1.57 -9.85
CA HIS A 172 15.81 0.29 -10.02
C HIS A 172 15.94 -0.22 -11.47
N PRO A 173 16.57 -1.40 -11.70
CA PRO A 173 16.92 -1.88 -13.05
C PRO A 173 15.74 -2.11 -13.98
N GLY A 174 14.56 -2.43 -13.44
CA GLY A 174 13.32 -2.57 -14.20
C GLY A 174 12.65 -1.25 -14.62
N PHE A 175 13.15 -0.08 -14.20
CA PHE A 175 12.53 1.21 -14.52
C PHE A 175 13.48 2.20 -15.18
N ARG A 176 14.68 2.45 -14.65
CA ARG A 176 15.71 3.30 -15.30
C ARG A 176 15.22 4.70 -15.76
N ALA A 177 14.34 5.32 -14.97
CA ALA A 177 13.63 6.58 -15.29
C ALA A 177 12.56 6.52 -16.39
N GLU A 178 12.16 5.33 -16.86
CA GLU A 178 10.96 5.18 -17.69
C GLU A 178 9.72 5.75 -17.00
N GLY A 179 8.82 6.39 -17.76
CA GLY A 179 7.59 6.99 -17.23
C GLY A 179 7.77 8.29 -16.44
N LEU A 180 8.99 8.75 -16.18
CA LEU A 180 9.23 10.07 -15.58
C LEU A 180 9.03 11.21 -16.58
N ARG A 181 8.65 12.38 -16.07
CA ARG A 181 8.45 13.58 -16.89
C ARG A 181 9.79 14.15 -17.37
N SER A 182 9.76 14.90 -18.46
CA SER A 182 10.90 15.71 -18.87
C SER A 182 11.29 16.69 -17.75
N GLY A 183 12.60 16.93 -17.59
CA GLY A 183 13.15 17.76 -16.51
C GLY A 183 13.41 17.03 -15.19
N THR A 184 12.90 15.81 -14.98
CA THR A 184 13.15 15.06 -13.72
C THR A 184 14.60 14.54 -13.62
N TYR A 185 15.28 14.37 -14.76
CA TYR A 185 16.65 13.83 -14.78
C TYR A 185 17.66 14.74 -14.04
N SER A 186 17.50 16.07 -14.08
CA SER A 186 18.39 16.99 -13.37
C SER A 186 18.28 16.88 -11.85
N LEU A 187 17.07 16.60 -11.34
CA LEU A 187 16.84 16.32 -9.91
C LEU A 187 17.53 15.03 -9.51
N ILE A 188 17.41 13.98 -10.33
CA ILE A 188 18.05 12.68 -10.10
C ILE A 188 19.57 12.82 -10.05
N THR A 189 20.18 13.50 -11.03
CA THR A 189 21.64 13.70 -11.06
C THR A 189 22.11 14.59 -9.91
N SER A 190 21.34 15.62 -9.54
CA SER A 190 21.68 16.46 -8.38
C SER A 190 21.65 15.68 -7.07
N ALA A 191 20.61 14.86 -6.86
CA ALA A 191 20.53 13.98 -5.70
C ALA A 191 21.69 12.99 -5.65
N ALA A 192 22.01 12.34 -6.79
CA ALA A 192 23.12 11.41 -6.89
C ALA A 192 24.45 12.08 -6.54
N GLY A 193 24.74 13.25 -7.10
CA GLY A 193 25.97 13.98 -6.82
C GLY A 193 26.08 14.45 -5.36
N ASN A 194 24.98 14.90 -4.75
CA ASN A 194 24.96 15.31 -3.35
C ASN A 194 25.24 14.13 -2.41
N ILE A 195 24.57 12.99 -2.63
CA ILE A 195 24.77 11.78 -1.82
C ILE A 195 26.18 11.22 -2.05
N TRP A 196 26.65 11.20 -3.29
CA TRP A 196 28.00 10.73 -3.62
C TRP A 196 29.08 11.53 -2.89
N LYS A 197 28.94 12.86 -2.83
CA LYS A 197 29.81 13.74 -2.04
C LYS A 197 29.67 13.49 -0.54
N ALA A 198 28.45 13.29 -0.05
CA ALA A 198 28.21 12.97 1.36
C ALA A 198 28.84 11.62 1.79
N MET A 199 29.00 10.69 0.85
CA MET A 199 29.78 9.44 1.03
C MET A 199 31.31 9.67 1.07
N GLY A 200 31.80 10.92 0.97
CA GLY A 200 33.22 11.27 1.05
C GLY A 200 33.94 11.30 -0.31
N ASN A 201 33.22 11.19 -1.42
CA ASN A 201 33.83 11.15 -2.75
C ASN A 201 34.07 12.56 -3.34
N ASN A 202 34.99 12.64 -4.30
CA ASN A 202 35.44 13.91 -4.90
C ASN A 202 34.75 14.25 -6.24
N SER A 203 34.92 15.49 -6.70
CA SER A 203 34.30 15.98 -7.94
C SER A 203 34.67 15.17 -9.19
N LYS A 204 35.91 14.67 -9.29
CA LYS A 204 36.34 13.86 -10.44
C LYS A 204 35.56 12.55 -10.54
N SER A 205 35.42 11.85 -9.42
CA SER A 205 34.59 10.63 -9.36
C SER A 205 33.10 10.90 -9.58
N CYS A 206 32.62 12.10 -9.25
CA CYS A 206 31.24 12.52 -9.51
C CYS A 206 30.95 12.67 -11.02
N GLU A 207 31.91 13.15 -11.81
CA GLU A 207 31.77 13.22 -13.27
C GLU A 207 31.73 11.82 -13.92
N ASP A 208 32.59 10.90 -13.43
CA ASP A 208 32.56 9.49 -13.82
C ASP A 208 31.21 8.85 -13.47
N LEU A 209 30.67 9.10 -12.26
CA LEU A 209 29.34 8.66 -11.85
C LEU A 209 28.26 9.17 -12.81
N PHE A 210 28.28 10.44 -13.21
CA PHE A 210 27.31 10.98 -14.16
C PHE A 210 27.40 10.35 -15.54
N LEU A 211 28.60 9.96 -15.98
CA LEU A 211 28.77 9.19 -17.22
C LEU A 211 28.09 7.83 -17.12
N GLN A 212 28.30 7.13 -16.00
CA GLN A 212 27.66 5.83 -15.74
C GLN A 212 26.14 5.93 -15.66
N MET A 213 25.61 6.96 -15.00
CA MET A 213 24.17 7.21 -14.97
C MET A 213 23.59 7.36 -16.38
N ARG A 214 24.30 8.08 -17.28
CA ARG A 214 23.88 8.21 -18.69
C ARG A 214 23.92 6.86 -19.41
N GLN A 215 24.98 6.08 -19.24
CA GLN A 215 25.10 4.74 -19.84
C GLN A 215 23.98 3.81 -19.36
N TYR A 216 23.72 3.78 -18.05
CA TYR A 216 22.68 2.98 -17.43
C TYR A 216 21.28 3.37 -17.92
N LYS A 217 20.99 4.68 -17.98
CA LYS A 217 19.74 5.20 -18.56
C LYS A 217 19.53 4.76 -20.01
N LEU A 218 20.60 4.72 -20.79
CA LEU A 218 20.59 4.34 -22.21
C LEU A 218 20.75 2.83 -22.44
N LYS A 219 20.79 2.03 -21.37
CA LYS A 219 21.04 0.57 -21.43
C LYS A 219 22.32 0.19 -22.21
N LEU A 220 23.35 1.02 -22.11
CA LEU A 220 24.66 0.76 -22.74
C LEU A 220 25.52 -0.13 -21.83
N VAL A 221 26.52 -0.79 -22.40
CA VAL A 221 27.51 -1.58 -21.65
C VAL A 221 28.14 -0.71 -20.53
N PRO A 222 28.27 -1.22 -19.29
CA PRO A 222 27.98 -2.60 -18.86
C PRO A 222 26.51 -2.88 -18.45
N TYR A 223 25.66 -1.86 -18.45
CA TYR A 223 24.28 -1.91 -17.96
C TYR A 223 23.23 -2.43 -18.96
N LYS A 224 23.63 -3.20 -19.97
CA LYS A 224 22.71 -3.62 -21.06
C LYS A 224 21.72 -4.71 -20.66
N GLU A 225 22.02 -5.49 -19.61
CA GLU A 225 21.23 -6.66 -19.23
C GLU A 225 19.83 -6.27 -18.76
N GLU A 226 18.82 -7.05 -19.13
CA GLU A 226 17.43 -6.79 -18.73
C GLU A 226 17.15 -7.32 -17.32
N PHE A 227 16.27 -6.63 -16.59
CA PHE A 227 15.88 -7.01 -15.24
C PHE A 227 14.70 -7.98 -15.23
N ARG A 228 14.83 -9.09 -14.51
CA ARG A 228 13.77 -10.11 -14.40
C ARG A 228 13.06 -10.03 -13.05
N ASN A 229 11.98 -9.23 -13.00
CA ASN A 229 11.20 -8.95 -11.78
C ASN A 229 10.79 -10.16 -10.91
N ASN A 230 10.65 -11.36 -11.50
CA ASN A 230 10.24 -12.57 -10.78
C ASN A 230 11.42 -13.42 -10.30
N ASP A 231 12.61 -13.22 -10.86
CA ASP A 231 13.75 -14.13 -10.71
C ASP A 231 14.90 -13.51 -9.89
N GLU A 232 14.93 -12.19 -9.75
CA GLU A 232 16.03 -11.46 -9.08
C GLU A 232 15.57 -10.19 -8.38
N THR A 233 16.39 -9.73 -7.41
CA THR A 233 16.20 -8.45 -6.73
C THR A 233 17.05 -7.36 -7.39
N PRO A 234 16.69 -6.06 -7.25
CA PRO A 234 17.52 -4.97 -7.73
C PRO A 234 18.96 -5.03 -7.21
N ILE A 235 19.15 -5.44 -5.95
CA ILE A 235 20.48 -5.61 -5.35
C ILE A 235 21.28 -6.69 -6.08
N LEU A 236 20.68 -7.85 -6.38
CA LEU A 236 21.35 -8.92 -7.10
C LEU A 236 21.79 -8.48 -8.50
N TRP A 237 20.91 -7.76 -9.22
CA TRP A 237 21.22 -7.23 -10.54
C TRP A 237 22.41 -6.24 -10.50
N TRP A 238 22.44 -5.35 -9.50
CA TRP A 238 23.57 -4.44 -9.31
C TRP A 238 24.86 -5.19 -8.98
N LEU A 239 24.83 -6.21 -8.12
CA LEU A 239 26.00 -7.02 -7.78
C LEU A 239 26.56 -7.78 -8.98
N ALA A 240 25.71 -8.19 -9.92
CA ALA A 240 26.12 -8.88 -11.14
C ALA A 240 26.71 -7.95 -12.22
N THR A 241 26.58 -6.63 -12.06
CA THR A 241 27.11 -5.66 -13.03
C THR A 241 28.63 -5.56 -12.94
N ASP A 242 29.31 -5.81 -14.06
CA ASP A 242 30.78 -5.76 -14.17
C ASP A 242 31.22 -4.46 -14.86
N ASP A 243 31.47 -3.41 -14.07
CA ASP A 243 32.02 -2.12 -14.52
C ASP A 243 33.43 -1.91 -13.94
N THR A 244 34.37 -1.54 -14.80
CA THR A 244 35.75 -1.19 -14.43
C THR A 244 35.86 -0.11 -13.35
N LYS A 245 34.91 0.84 -13.32
CA LYS A 245 34.70 1.76 -12.21
C LYS A 245 33.32 1.49 -11.68
N ASN A 246 33.15 1.11 -10.43
CA ASN A 246 31.84 0.68 -9.94
C ASN A 246 31.08 1.77 -9.16
N TYR A 247 31.21 3.05 -9.54
CA TYR A 247 30.64 4.17 -8.76
C TYR A 247 29.11 4.15 -8.73
N LEU A 248 28.47 3.95 -9.88
CA LEU A 248 27.01 3.84 -9.94
C LEU A 248 26.51 2.60 -9.21
N GLN A 249 27.23 1.47 -9.30
CA GLN A 249 26.92 0.27 -8.52
C GLN A 249 26.99 0.55 -7.02
N GLN A 250 28.07 1.19 -6.54
CA GLN A 250 28.21 1.57 -5.13
C GLN A 250 27.07 2.48 -4.65
N LEU A 251 26.73 3.51 -5.44
CA LEU A 251 25.60 4.38 -5.13
C LEU A 251 24.28 3.61 -5.12
N ALA A 252 24.06 2.73 -6.10
CA ALA A 252 22.85 1.92 -6.20
C ALA A 252 22.66 1.02 -4.98
N LEU A 253 23.71 0.27 -4.60
CA LEU A 253 23.69 -0.59 -3.43
C LEU A 253 23.45 0.22 -2.15
N HIS A 254 24.05 1.41 -2.03
CA HIS A 254 23.82 2.30 -0.89
C HIS A 254 22.35 2.73 -0.79
N ILE A 255 21.78 3.25 -1.87
CA ILE A 255 20.40 3.76 -1.88
C ILE A 255 19.36 2.64 -1.74
N LEU A 256 19.54 1.54 -2.49
CA LEU A 256 18.58 0.43 -2.51
C LEU A 256 18.65 -0.46 -1.27
N SER A 257 19.69 -0.34 -0.44
CA SER A 257 19.73 -1.00 0.88
C SER A 257 18.83 -0.34 1.92
N VAL A 258 18.35 0.87 1.66
CA VAL A 258 17.48 1.59 2.60
C VAL A 258 16.08 0.97 2.59
N THR A 259 15.75 0.33 3.69
CA THR A 259 14.42 -0.24 3.93
C THR A 259 13.40 0.85 4.28
N PRO A 260 12.24 0.93 3.60
CA PRO A 260 11.25 2.00 3.82
C PRO A 260 10.37 1.81 5.06
N HIS A 261 10.65 0.82 5.92
CA HIS A 261 9.87 0.51 7.10
C HIS A 261 10.74 0.32 8.34
N SER A 262 10.26 0.78 9.50
CA SER A 262 10.95 0.59 10.79
C SER A 262 10.76 -0.81 11.38
N ALA A 263 9.84 -1.62 10.85
CA ALA A 263 9.55 -2.96 11.36
C ALA A 263 10.72 -3.97 11.24
N GLY A 264 11.78 -3.65 10.48
CA GLY A 264 13.02 -4.42 10.48
C GLY A 264 13.85 -4.23 11.75
N CYS A 265 13.67 -3.10 12.45
CA CYS A 265 14.31 -2.80 13.74
C CYS A 265 13.51 -3.29 14.95
N GLU A 266 12.31 -3.85 14.74
CA GLU A 266 11.41 -4.37 15.79
C GLU A 266 11.41 -5.92 15.85
N ARG A 267 12.38 -6.58 15.19
CA ARG A 267 12.54 -8.04 15.20
C ARG A 267 13.73 -8.48 16.05
#